data_AF-A0A914PBT9-F1
#
_entry.id   AF-A0A914PBT9-F1
#
_cell.length_a   1.000
_cell.length_b   1.000
_cell.length_c   1.000
_cell.angle_alpha   90.00
_cell.angle_beta   90.00
_cell.angle_gamma   90.00
#
_symmetry.space_group_name_H-M   'P 1'
#
loop_
_entity.id
_entity.type
_entity.pdbx_description
1 polymer ?
#
loop_
_entity_poly.entity_id
_entity_poly.type
_entity_poly.pdbx_seq_one_letter_code
_entity_poly.pdbx_strand_id
1 'polypeptide(L)'
;MADSNNSTSEQKMDELVTLMTTSSSINDYSATEKHPRYDNYKNVGKAATSQKERREEHRERQRSRRNDAYNRQRPMLEDDVDDDDTESIIATSMELDESGNPFQLQRKAGICKKYKDQLMLSEWLIDIPNELHGSWTMVASPKGKRCLVVAKDQTWILP
;
A
#
# COMPACT_ATOMS: atom_id res chain seq x y z
N MET A 1 1.94 40.74 31.60
CA MET A 1 2.86 39.62 31.95
C MET A 1 2.19 38.24 31.86
N ALA A 2 0.87 38.13 31.66
CA ALA A 2 0.17 36.85 31.53
C ALA A 2 0.14 36.29 30.09
N ASP A 3 0.40 37.12 29.07
CA ASP A 3 0.13 36.76 27.66
C ASP A 3 1.21 35.86 27.02
N SER A 4 2.45 35.87 27.52
CA SER A 4 3.53 35.02 26.95
C SER A 4 3.36 33.52 27.24
N ASN A 5 2.70 33.16 28.35
CA ASN A 5 2.51 31.75 28.70
C ASN A 5 1.45 31.08 27.83
N ASN A 6 0.41 31.82 27.41
CA ASN A 6 -0.66 31.30 26.54
C ASN A 6 -0.16 31.07 25.10
N SER A 7 0.68 31.97 24.59
CA SER A 7 1.29 31.83 23.26
C SER A 7 2.21 30.60 23.17
N THR A 8 2.89 30.23 24.26
CA THR A 8 3.80 29.08 24.28
C THR A 8 3.04 27.75 24.33
N SER A 9 1.88 27.71 25.01
CA SER A 9 1.03 26.51 25.03
C SER A 9 0.33 26.25 23.70
N GLU A 10 -0.10 27.30 23.00
CA GLU A 10 -0.70 27.19 21.67
C GLU A 10 0.32 26.65 20.64
N GLN A 11 1.55 27.19 20.65
CA GLN A 11 2.64 26.70 19.79
C GLN A 11 2.96 25.23 20.04
N LYS A 12 2.99 24.79 21.30
CA LYS A 12 3.21 23.37 21.65
C LYS A 12 2.09 22.46 21.17
N MET A 13 0.84 22.93 21.20
CA MET A 13 -0.30 22.17 20.69
C MET A 13 -0.24 22.04 19.17
N ASP A 14 0.07 23.13 18.47
CA ASP A 14 0.22 23.14 17.01
C ASP A 14 1.38 22.25 16.54
N GLU A 15 2.51 22.26 17.26
CA GLU A 15 3.63 21.34 16.99
C GLU A 15 3.22 19.87 17.16
N LEU A 16 2.44 19.55 18.20
CA LEU A 16 1.99 18.19 18.47
C LEU A 16 0.96 17.72 17.43
N VAL A 17 0.02 18.58 17.04
CA VAL A 17 -0.94 18.30 15.95
C VAL A 17 -0.20 18.11 14.62
N THR A 18 0.82 18.92 14.37
CA THR A 18 1.66 18.81 13.16
C THR A 18 2.42 17.49 13.15
N LEU A 19 3.05 17.12 14.26
CA LEU A 19 3.78 15.86 14.37
C LEU A 19 2.83 14.68 14.15
N MET A 20 1.67 14.68 14.83
CA MET A 20 0.69 13.60 14.70
C MET A 20 0.15 13.48 13.28
N THR A 21 -0.19 14.60 12.62
CA THR A 21 -0.72 14.56 11.25
C THR A 21 0.32 14.07 10.25
N THR A 22 1.59 14.44 10.43
CA THR A 22 2.68 14.08 9.50
C THR A 22 3.27 12.69 9.74
N SER A 23 3.20 12.14 10.96
CA SER A 23 3.82 10.85 11.29
C SER A 23 2.84 9.68 11.38
N SER A 24 1.53 9.92 11.34
CA SER A 24 0.53 8.86 11.53
C SER A 24 0.15 8.09 10.26
N SER A 25 0.51 8.57 9.06
CA SER A 25 0.21 7.88 7.81
C SER A 25 1.37 6.98 7.36
N ILE A 26 1.02 5.76 6.93
CA ILE A 26 1.96 4.81 6.33
C ILE A 26 2.11 5.08 4.82
N ASN A 27 1.15 5.80 4.22
CA ASN A 27 1.11 6.09 2.79
C ASN A 27 0.47 7.45 2.45
N ASP A 28 1.25 8.52 2.56
CA ASP A 28 0.84 9.93 2.45
C ASP A 28 0.24 10.36 1.09
N TYR A 29 0.30 9.47 0.09
CA TYR A 29 -0.14 9.75 -1.27
C TYR A 29 -1.37 8.93 -1.70
N SER A 30 -1.95 8.12 -0.81
CA SER A 30 -3.12 7.30 -1.12
C SER A 30 -4.33 8.14 -1.55
N ALA A 31 -5.03 7.74 -2.61
CA ALA A 31 -6.28 8.37 -3.05
C ALA A 31 -7.45 8.20 -2.05
N THR A 32 -7.29 7.35 -1.03
CA THR A 32 -8.28 7.17 0.05
C THR A 32 -8.23 8.27 1.10
N GLU A 33 -7.07 8.92 1.23
CA GLU A 33 -6.85 10.01 2.18
C GLU A 33 -7.16 11.36 1.53
N LYS A 34 -7.08 12.44 2.31
CA LYS A 34 -7.32 13.79 1.81
C LYS A 34 -6.29 14.14 0.74
N HIS A 35 -6.71 14.84 -0.31
CA HIS A 35 -5.76 15.30 -1.34
C HIS A 35 -4.70 16.21 -0.69
N PRO A 36 -3.39 16.00 -0.97
CA PRO A 36 -2.30 16.79 -0.39
C PRO A 36 -2.42 18.32 -0.55
N ARG A 37 -3.17 18.82 -1.55
CA ARG A 37 -3.45 20.24 -1.74
C ARG A 37 -4.28 20.85 -0.61
N TYR A 38 -5.16 20.04 -0.03
CA TYR A 38 -6.03 20.45 1.07
C TYR A 38 -5.46 20.02 2.42
N ASP A 39 -4.25 19.46 2.44
CA ASP A 39 -3.60 19.16 3.70
C ASP A 39 -3.27 20.46 4.44
N ASN A 40 -3.21 20.39 5.77
CA ASN A 40 -3.00 21.55 6.63
C ASN A 40 -1.55 22.08 6.52
N TYR A 41 -0.66 21.33 5.87
CA TYR A 41 0.76 21.65 5.77
C TYR A 41 1.26 21.62 4.31
N LYS A 42 2.32 22.39 4.04
CA LYS A 42 2.87 22.64 2.70
C LYS A 42 3.71 21.46 2.17
N ASN A 43 3.09 20.29 2.00
CA ASN A 43 3.75 19.11 1.43
C ASN A 43 3.56 18.96 -0.10
N VAL A 44 2.68 19.77 -0.70
CA VAL A 44 2.24 19.66 -2.11
C VAL A 44 3.41 19.68 -3.12
N GLY A 45 4.36 20.61 -2.96
CA GLY A 45 5.47 20.76 -3.90
C GLY A 45 6.43 19.57 -3.89
N LYS A 46 6.71 19.02 -2.70
CA LYS A 46 7.53 17.81 -2.55
C LYS A 46 6.81 16.56 -3.04
N ALA A 47 5.50 16.49 -2.80
CA ALA A 47 4.67 15.37 -3.25
C ALA A 47 4.62 15.27 -4.79
N ALA A 48 4.51 16.41 -5.49
CA ALA A 48 4.48 16.47 -6.95
C ALA A 48 5.81 16.04 -7.60
N THR A 49 6.95 16.58 -7.15
CA THR A 49 8.26 16.22 -7.72
C THR A 49 8.62 14.76 -7.48
N SER A 50 8.23 14.23 -6.32
CA SER A 50 8.45 12.82 -6.00
C SER A 50 7.51 11.88 -6.77
N GLN A 51 6.35 12.35 -7.24
CA GLN A 51 5.39 11.50 -7.96
C GLN A 51 5.94 10.99 -9.30
N LYS A 52 6.61 11.86 -10.07
CA LYS A 52 7.23 11.48 -11.36
C LYS A 52 8.32 10.41 -11.16
N GLU A 53 9.17 10.59 -10.16
CA GLU A 53 10.27 9.67 -9.83
C GLU A 53 9.73 8.29 -9.40
N ARG A 54 8.75 8.26 -8.47
CA ARG A 54 8.10 7.01 -8.04
C ARG A 54 7.45 6.26 -9.20
N ARG A 55 6.82 6.97 -10.12
CA ARG A 55 6.20 6.41 -11.33
C ARG A 55 7.23 5.74 -12.24
N GLU A 56 8.37 6.39 -12.45
CA GLU A 56 9.48 5.84 -13.25
C GLU A 56 10.08 4.60 -12.61
N GLU A 57 10.38 4.66 -11.32
CA GLU A 57 10.89 3.53 -10.55
C GLU A 57 9.91 2.35 -10.55
N HIS A 58 8.60 2.62 -10.42
CA HIS A 58 7.57 1.59 -10.48
C HIS A 58 7.53 0.91 -11.85
N ARG A 59 7.62 1.68 -12.93
CA ARG A 59 7.68 1.16 -14.32
C ARG A 59 8.94 0.31 -14.53
N GLU A 60 10.09 0.74 -14.03
CA GLU A 60 11.34 -0.01 -14.13
C GLU A 60 11.27 -1.33 -13.36
N ARG A 61 10.73 -1.29 -12.14
CA ARG A 61 10.47 -2.48 -11.31
C ARG A 61 9.50 -3.45 -11.99
N GLN A 62 8.46 -2.96 -12.67
CA GLN A 62 7.58 -3.81 -13.46
C GLN A 62 8.30 -4.46 -14.65
N ARG A 63 9.18 -3.70 -15.34
CA ARG A 63 9.95 -4.19 -16.49
C ARG A 63 10.91 -5.31 -16.10
N SER A 64 11.56 -5.22 -14.93
CA SER A 64 12.50 -6.23 -14.45
C SER A 64 11.83 -7.49 -13.92
N ARG A 65 10.59 -7.40 -13.42
CA ARG A 65 9.87 -8.50 -12.72
C ARG A 65 8.88 -9.26 -13.59
N ARG A 66 9.07 -9.29 -14.91
CA ARG A 66 8.14 -9.90 -15.88
C ARG A 66 7.77 -11.35 -15.54
N ASN A 67 8.70 -12.13 -14.98
CA ASN A 67 8.48 -13.54 -14.63
C ASN A 67 7.91 -13.74 -13.21
N ASP A 68 7.97 -12.72 -12.34
CA ASP A 68 7.52 -12.82 -10.95
C ASP A 68 5.99 -12.77 -10.83
N ALA A 69 5.32 -12.05 -11.73
CA ALA A 69 3.87 -11.87 -11.68
C ALA A 69 3.12 -13.21 -11.76
N TYR A 70 3.59 -14.12 -12.63
CA TYR A 70 3.02 -15.46 -12.77
C TYR A 70 3.22 -16.30 -11.51
N ASN A 71 4.42 -16.24 -10.92
CA ASN A 71 4.72 -16.96 -9.68
C ASN A 71 3.92 -16.41 -8.48
N ARG A 72 3.57 -15.11 -8.48
CA ARG A 72 2.74 -14.51 -7.44
C ARG A 72 1.27 -14.96 -7.48
N GLN A 73 0.74 -15.27 -8.67
CA GLN A 73 -0.67 -15.67 -8.83
C GLN A 73 -0.91 -17.16 -8.54
N ARG A 74 0.09 -18.03 -8.72
CA ARG A 74 -0.03 -19.48 -8.51
C ARG A 74 -0.58 -19.87 -7.12
N PRO A 75 -0.06 -19.35 -6.00
CA PRO A 75 -0.55 -19.72 -4.66
C PRO A 75 -1.97 -19.23 -4.36
N MET A 76 -2.56 -18.37 -5.21
CA MET A 76 -3.95 -17.92 -5.07
C MET A 76 -4.96 -18.93 -5.62
N LEU A 77 -4.52 -19.81 -6.53
CA LEU A 77 -5.37 -20.78 -7.21
C LEU A 77 -5.28 -22.18 -6.58
N GLU A 78 -4.14 -22.49 -5.96
CA GLU A 78 -3.87 -23.75 -5.26
C GLU A 78 -4.55 -23.75 -3.87
N ASP A 79 -5.37 -24.77 -3.59
CA ASP A 79 -6.16 -24.91 -2.34
C ASP A 79 -5.36 -25.48 -1.15
N ASP A 80 -4.05 -25.64 -1.26
CA ASP A 80 -3.33 -26.49 -0.30
C ASP A 80 -2.82 -25.71 0.90
N VAL A 81 -3.73 -25.38 1.83
CA VAL A 81 -3.40 -25.27 3.26
C VAL A 81 -4.64 -25.56 4.09
N ASP A 82 -4.59 -26.66 4.85
CA ASP A 82 -5.54 -26.94 5.92
C ASP A 82 -5.56 -25.75 6.91
N ASP A 83 -6.75 -25.20 7.19
CA ASP A 83 -6.94 -24.05 8.08
C ASP A 83 -6.36 -24.31 9.50
N ASP A 84 -6.32 -25.56 9.95
CA ASP A 84 -5.80 -25.98 11.27
C ASP A 84 -4.27 -25.79 11.41
N ASP A 85 -3.53 -25.73 10.29
CA ASP A 85 -2.09 -25.48 10.32
C ASP A 85 -1.77 -23.98 10.36
N THR A 86 -2.71 -23.10 10.02
CA THR A 86 -2.42 -21.66 9.86
C THR A 86 -2.17 -20.95 11.19
N GLU A 87 -2.89 -21.30 12.25
CA GLU A 87 -2.66 -20.80 13.63
C GLU A 87 -1.37 -21.37 14.24
N SER A 88 -1.04 -22.64 13.98
CA SER A 88 0.21 -23.25 14.47
C SER A 88 1.46 -22.69 13.76
N ILE A 89 1.33 -22.29 12.48
CA ILE A 89 2.40 -21.70 11.67
C ILE A 89 2.72 -20.25 12.09
N ILE A 90 1.71 -19.46 12.50
CA ILE A 90 1.91 -18.07 12.96
C ILE A 90 2.70 -18.05 14.28
N ALA A 91 2.34 -18.91 15.23
CA ALA A 91 3.06 -19.06 16.50
C ALA A 91 4.51 -19.56 16.29
N THR A 92 4.70 -20.53 15.38
CA THR A 92 6.02 -21.12 15.07
C THR A 92 6.95 -20.15 14.31
N SER A 93 6.40 -19.18 13.56
CA SER A 93 7.20 -18.18 12.83
C SER A 93 7.90 -17.17 13.75
N MET A 94 7.48 -17.05 15.02
CA MET A 94 8.15 -16.18 16.01
C MET A 94 9.33 -16.85 16.72
N GLU A 95 9.54 -18.17 16.56
CA GLU A 95 10.51 -18.95 17.36
C GLU A 95 11.61 -19.71 16.59
N LEU A 96 11.78 -19.55 15.27
CA LEU A 96 12.78 -20.34 14.52
C LEU A 96 14.06 -19.57 14.16
N ASP A 97 15.15 -20.09 14.73
CA ASP A 97 16.54 -19.66 14.66
C ASP A 97 17.26 -19.94 13.32
N GLU A 98 18.55 -19.58 13.32
CA GLU A 98 19.59 -19.47 12.29
C GLU A 98 19.83 -20.66 11.33
N SER A 99 19.04 -21.72 11.35
CA SER A 99 19.29 -22.91 10.51
C SER A 99 18.61 -22.83 9.13
N GLY A 100 19.36 -22.27 8.18
CA GLY A 100 19.00 -21.98 6.81
C GLY A 100 18.29 -23.08 5.99
N ASN A 101 17.06 -22.79 5.58
CA ASN A 101 16.52 -23.25 4.30
C ASN A 101 15.54 -22.20 3.72
N PRO A 102 15.97 -21.35 2.77
CA PRO A 102 15.21 -20.17 2.32
C PRO A 102 13.91 -20.51 1.59
N PHE A 103 13.76 -21.75 1.10
CA PHE A 103 12.61 -22.19 0.30
C PHE A 103 11.36 -22.51 1.15
N GLN A 104 11.55 -22.91 2.42
CA GLN A 104 10.43 -23.27 3.30
C GLN A 104 9.83 -22.06 4.03
N LEU A 105 10.64 -21.03 4.28
CA LEU A 105 10.20 -19.79 4.93
C LEU A 105 9.25 -18.97 4.03
N GLN A 106 9.45 -19.01 2.72
CA GLN A 106 8.60 -18.30 1.75
C GLN A 106 7.18 -18.86 1.67
N ARG A 107 6.99 -20.17 1.89
CA ARG A 107 5.66 -20.79 1.94
C ARG A 107 4.92 -20.46 3.23
N LYS A 108 5.62 -20.41 4.37
CA LYS A 108 5.04 -20.21 5.71
C LYS A 108 4.49 -18.80 5.96
N ALA A 109 5.13 -17.75 5.42
CA ALA A 109 4.61 -16.38 5.49
C ALA A 109 3.55 -16.02 4.42
N GLY A 110 3.29 -16.94 3.47
CA GLY A 110 2.44 -16.71 2.30
C GLY A 110 0.94 -16.87 2.56
N ILE A 111 0.56 -17.60 3.61
CA ILE A 111 -0.83 -17.97 3.90
C ILE A 111 -1.72 -16.79 4.28
N CYS A 112 -1.32 -16.02 5.28
CA CYS A 112 -2.12 -14.89 5.79
C CYS A 112 -2.11 -13.67 4.82
N LYS A 113 -1.34 -13.77 3.72
CA LYS A 113 -1.19 -12.75 2.68
C LYS A 113 -1.81 -13.14 1.33
N LYS A 114 -2.49 -14.30 1.24
CA LYS A 114 -3.01 -14.82 -0.04
C LYS A 114 -3.88 -13.80 -0.78
N TYR A 115 -4.86 -13.20 -0.10
CA TYR A 115 -5.81 -12.27 -0.73
C TYR A 115 -5.61 -10.79 -0.35
N LYS A 116 -4.81 -10.50 0.67
CA LYS A 116 -4.51 -9.12 1.11
C LYS A 116 -3.53 -8.42 0.16
N ASP A 117 -3.69 -7.11 -0.03
CA ASP A 117 -2.77 -6.23 -0.78
C ASP A 117 -2.48 -6.69 -2.23
N GLN A 118 -3.47 -7.33 -2.88
CA GLN A 118 -3.37 -7.76 -4.28
C GLN A 118 -3.87 -6.70 -5.26
N LEU A 119 -4.74 -5.79 -4.83
CA LEU A 119 -5.25 -4.71 -5.67
C LEU A 119 -4.20 -3.62 -5.85
N MET A 120 -4.03 -3.17 -7.10
CA MET A 120 -3.25 -1.98 -7.39
C MET A 120 -4.08 -0.75 -7.01
N LEU A 121 -3.64 -0.04 -5.95
CA LEU A 121 -4.28 1.19 -5.50
C LEU A 121 -3.63 2.40 -6.16
N SER A 122 -4.45 3.38 -6.52
CA SER A 122 -4.01 4.65 -7.09
C SER A 122 -3.63 5.65 -5.99
N GLU A 123 -2.65 6.48 -6.29
CA GLU A 123 -2.37 7.71 -5.56
C GLU A 123 -3.15 8.89 -6.14
N TRP A 124 -3.18 10.01 -5.41
CA TRP A 124 -3.72 11.27 -5.95
C TRP A 124 -2.90 11.73 -7.17
N LEU A 125 -3.59 12.22 -8.20
CA LEU A 125 -2.94 12.84 -9.36
C LEU A 125 -2.54 14.28 -9.02
N ILE A 126 -1.26 14.48 -8.66
CA ILE A 126 -0.71 15.80 -8.30
C ILE A 126 0.14 16.32 -9.47
N ASP A 127 1.09 15.51 -9.94
CA ASP A 127 1.92 15.75 -11.12
C ASP A 127 1.21 15.24 -12.38
N ILE A 128 0.71 16.18 -13.19
CA ILE A 128 0.06 15.89 -14.47
C ILE A 128 1.15 15.58 -15.51
N PRO A 129 1.20 14.35 -16.06
CA PRO A 129 2.16 14.02 -17.11
C PRO A 129 1.94 14.88 -18.36
N ASN A 130 3.03 15.36 -18.97
CA ASN A 130 2.96 16.12 -20.23
C ASN A 130 2.34 15.32 -21.38
N GLU A 131 2.46 13.98 -21.33
CA GLU A 131 1.96 13.07 -22.36
C GLU A 131 0.61 12.42 -22.01
N LEU A 132 -0.22 13.10 -21.21
CA LEU A 132 -1.51 12.57 -20.76
C LEU A 132 -2.43 12.10 -21.91
N HIS A 133 -2.37 12.77 -23.06
CA HIS A 133 -3.20 12.44 -24.22
C HIS A 133 -2.77 11.14 -24.95
N GLY A 134 -1.49 10.77 -24.88
CA GLY A 134 -0.94 9.69 -25.72
C GLY A 134 -0.71 8.38 -24.98
N SER A 135 -0.16 8.45 -23.77
CA SER A 135 0.31 7.27 -23.02
C SER A 135 -0.57 6.88 -21.84
N TRP A 136 -1.66 7.62 -21.59
CA TRP A 136 -2.55 7.42 -20.45
C TRP A 136 -3.99 7.19 -20.89
N THR A 137 -4.76 6.52 -20.05
CA THR A 137 -6.20 6.29 -20.26
C THR A 137 -6.94 6.63 -18.98
N MET A 138 -8.12 7.23 -19.12
CA MET A 138 -9.00 7.55 -17.99
C MET A 138 -10.16 6.56 -17.93
N VAL A 139 -10.51 6.13 -16.71
CA VAL A 139 -11.62 5.21 -16.46
C VAL A 139 -12.58 5.87 -15.47
N ALA A 140 -13.83 6.07 -15.89
CA ALA A 140 -14.87 6.51 -14.97
C ALA A 140 -15.18 5.39 -13.96
N SER A 141 -14.99 5.66 -12.67
CA SER A 141 -15.19 4.67 -11.61
C SER A 141 -16.58 4.83 -10.98
N PRO A 142 -17.42 3.78 -10.94
CA PRO A 142 -18.71 3.84 -10.27
C PRO A 142 -18.53 3.98 -8.75
N LYS A 143 -19.57 4.49 -8.07
CA LYS A 143 -19.61 4.50 -6.60
C LYS A 143 -19.81 3.08 -6.09
N GLY A 144 -18.87 2.56 -5.31
CA GLY A 144 -18.94 1.19 -4.78
C GLY A 144 -17.70 0.79 -3.99
N LYS A 145 -17.66 -0.47 -3.56
CA LYS A 145 -16.49 -1.08 -2.91
C LYS A 145 -15.63 -1.77 -3.96
N ARG A 146 -14.31 -1.62 -3.88
CA ARG A 146 -13.37 -2.41 -4.70
C ARG A 146 -13.30 -3.82 -4.11
N CYS A 147 -13.36 -4.84 -4.96
CA CYS A 147 -13.22 -6.24 -4.57
C CYS A 147 -12.19 -6.93 -5.47
N LEU A 148 -11.43 -7.85 -4.90
CA LEU A 148 -10.65 -8.82 -5.65
C LEU A 148 -11.60 -9.93 -6.09
N VAL A 149 -11.62 -10.25 -7.38
CA VAL A 149 -12.42 -11.35 -7.91
C VAL A 149 -11.48 -12.47 -8.31
N VAL A 150 -11.67 -13.65 -7.70
CA VAL A 150 -10.94 -14.86 -8.06
C VAL A 150 -11.94 -15.86 -8.63
N ALA A 151 -11.76 -16.22 -9.90
CA ALA A 151 -12.57 -17.23 -10.56
C ALA A 151 -11.79 -18.56 -10.57
N LYS A 152 -12.38 -19.59 -9.98
CA LYS A 152 -11.79 -20.93 -9.87
C LYS A 152 -12.86 -21.98 -10.16
N ASP A 153 -12.56 -22.92 -11.06
CA ASP A 153 -13.37 -24.12 -11.34
C ASP A 153 -14.89 -23.90 -11.28
N GLN A 154 -15.36 -22.95 -12.09
CA GLN A 154 -16.79 -22.59 -12.25
C GLN A 154 -17.45 -21.88 -11.04
N THR A 155 -16.68 -21.56 -10.01
CA THR A 155 -17.11 -20.77 -8.84
C THR A 155 -16.35 -19.44 -8.79
N TRP A 156 -17.03 -18.35 -8.44
CA TRP A 156 -16.41 -17.05 -8.20
C TRP A 156 -16.46 -16.73 -6.71
N ILE A 157 -15.34 -16.33 -6.14
CA ILE A 157 -15.23 -15.99 -4.72
C ILE A 157 -14.91 -14.50 -4.62
N LEU A 158 -15.63 -13.82 -3.72
CA LEU A 158 -15.32 -12.48 -3.23
C LEU A 158 -14.75 -12.65 -1.81
N PRO A 159 -13.42 -12.83 -1.65
CA PRO A 159 -12.79 -12.97 -0.35
C PRO A 159 -12.89 -11.69 0.50
#